data_AF-A0A349LHP9-F1
#
_entry.id   AF-A0A349LHP9-F1
#
_cell.length_a   1.000
_cell.length_b   1.000
_cell.length_c   1.000
_cell.angle_alpha   90.00
_cell.angle_beta   90.00
_cell.angle_gamma   90.00
#
_symmetry.space_group_name_H-M   'P 1'
#
loop_
_entity.id
_entity.type
_entity.pdbx_description
1 polymer ?
#
loop_
_entity_poly.entity_id
_entity_poly.type
_entity_poly.pdbx_seq_one_letter_code
_entity_poly.pdbx_strand_id
1 'polypeptide(L)'
;MINILRRPSLGPDAVLAALREHYGIEGTLSPLPGERDLNFLFTGTNGERRVAKVSTPDETDEILEIEADLMRHMARTTDGFTADVIPSADGDWVVKHTAEDGEVHRIRLVEYLEGGLFAEVRPRSL
;
A
#
# COMPACT_ATOMS: atom_id res chain seq x y z
N MET A 1 -28.33 -5.56 -4.51
CA MET A 1 -27.44 -6.26 -3.56
C MET A 1 -26.19 -5.42 -3.39
N ILE A 2 -25.79 -5.11 -2.15
CA ILE A 2 -24.50 -4.46 -1.90
C ILE A 2 -23.44 -5.53 -2.14
N ASN A 3 -22.60 -5.36 -3.15
CA ASN A 3 -21.46 -6.25 -3.38
C ASN A 3 -20.38 -5.88 -2.36
N ILE A 4 -20.14 -6.76 -1.38
CA ILE A 4 -19.04 -6.59 -0.44
C ILE A 4 -17.78 -7.06 -1.16
N LEU A 5 -16.88 -6.13 -1.45
CA LEU A 5 -15.62 -6.44 -2.12
C LEU A 5 -14.79 -7.39 -1.28
N ARG A 6 -14.11 -8.30 -1.96
CA ARG A 6 -13.25 -9.30 -1.31
C ARG A 6 -12.03 -8.60 -0.72
N ARG A 7 -11.80 -8.85 0.56
CA ARG A 7 -10.58 -8.41 1.22
C ARG A 7 -9.44 -9.37 0.85
N PRO A 8 -8.26 -8.88 0.45
CA PRO A 8 -7.10 -9.74 0.25
C PRO A 8 -6.77 -10.54 1.51
N SER A 9 -6.28 -11.76 1.32
CA SER A 9 -5.81 -12.62 2.41
C SER A 9 -4.30 -12.83 2.33
N LEU A 10 -3.53 -11.76 2.52
CA LEU A 10 -2.06 -11.81 2.52
C LEU A 10 -1.52 -11.35 3.88
N GLY A 11 -0.84 -12.25 4.58
CA GLY A 11 -0.26 -11.99 5.90
C GLY A 11 0.94 -11.04 5.85
N PRO A 12 1.29 -10.36 6.96
CA PRO A 12 2.40 -9.40 6.99
C PRO A 12 3.74 -10.02 6.61
N ASP A 13 4.02 -11.27 6.98
CA ASP A 13 5.29 -11.93 6.61
C ASP A 13 5.43 -12.13 5.09
N ALA A 14 4.32 -12.46 4.42
CA ALA A 14 4.28 -12.60 2.97
C ALA A 14 4.39 -11.24 2.27
N VAL A 15 3.75 -10.20 2.81
CA VAL A 15 3.94 -8.82 2.31
C VAL A 15 5.38 -8.38 2.48
N LEU A 16 6.02 -8.68 3.62
CA LEU A 16 7.43 -8.34 3.85
C LEU A 16 8.36 -9.10 2.89
N ALA A 17 8.07 -10.37 2.58
CA ALA A 17 8.78 -11.13 1.56
C ALA A 17 8.65 -10.47 0.17
N ALA A 18 7.44 -10.04 -0.21
CA ALA A 18 7.23 -9.30 -1.45
C ALA A 18 7.99 -7.96 -1.48
N LEU A 19 8.02 -7.22 -0.37
CA LEU A 19 8.79 -5.97 -0.29
C LEU A 19 10.29 -6.20 -0.46
N ARG A 20 10.82 -7.27 0.14
CA ARG A 20 12.23 -7.67 -0.05
C ARG A 20 12.52 -8.04 -1.50
N GLU A 21 11.65 -8.85 -2.10
CA GLU A 21 11.80 -9.34 -3.47
C GLU A 21 11.75 -8.21 -4.49
N HIS A 22 10.73 -7.35 -4.41
CA HIS A 22 10.41 -6.38 -5.47
C HIS A 22 11.00 -4.99 -5.23
N TYR A 23 11.28 -4.62 -3.98
CA TYR A 23 11.80 -3.29 -3.63
C TYR A 23 13.20 -3.34 -3.01
N GLY A 24 13.72 -4.53 -2.65
CA GLY A 24 15.04 -4.68 -2.04
C GLY A 24 15.13 -4.06 -0.64
N ILE A 25 14.01 -3.91 0.06
CA ILE A 25 13.94 -3.26 1.38
C ILE A 25 13.73 -4.26 2.52
N GLU A 26 14.34 -3.97 3.66
CA GLU A 26 14.30 -4.77 4.89
C GLU A 26 13.72 -3.96 6.05
N GLY A 27 12.86 -4.57 6.86
CA GLY A 27 12.18 -3.87 7.94
C GLY A 27 11.10 -4.69 8.64
N THR A 28 10.14 -3.99 9.24
CA THR A 28 8.97 -4.58 9.91
C THR A 28 7.68 -3.98 9.36
N LEU A 29 6.57 -4.73 9.51
CA LEU A 29 5.23 -4.27 9.15
C LEU A 29 4.34 -4.22 10.39
N SER A 30 3.57 -3.14 10.54
CA SER A 30 2.43 -3.08 11.46
C SER A 30 1.14 -2.83 10.68
N PRO A 31 0.03 -3.52 11.01
CA PRO A 31 -1.22 -3.35 10.30
C PRO A 31 -1.79 -1.95 10.53
N LEU A 32 -2.29 -1.33 9.46
CA LEU A 32 -3.05 -0.09 9.51
C LEU A 32 -4.54 -0.37 9.26
N PRO A 33 -5.44 0.46 9.79
CA PRO A 33 -6.85 0.42 9.42
C PRO A 33 -7.04 0.51 7.91
N GLY A 34 -7.94 -0.29 7.37
CA GLY A 34 -8.27 -0.34 5.96
C GLY A 34 -9.65 -0.95 5.77
N GLU A 35 -10.34 -0.52 4.73
CA GLU A 35 -11.67 -1.04 4.38
C GLU A 35 -11.53 -2.18 3.35
N ARG A 36 -11.20 -1.83 2.11
CA ARG A 36 -11.11 -2.75 0.97
C ARG A 36 -9.72 -3.38 0.83
N ASP A 37 -8.70 -2.57 1.03
CA ASP A 37 -7.30 -2.95 0.93
C ASP A 37 -6.74 -3.39 2.29
N LEU A 38 -5.65 -4.16 2.27
CA LEU A 38 -4.77 -4.28 3.43
C LEU A 38 -3.73 -3.16 3.35
N ASN A 39 -3.62 -2.40 4.44
CA ASN A 39 -2.61 -1.37 4.59
C ASN A 39 -1.66 -1.78 5.72
N PHE A 40 -0.36 -1.63 5.49
CA PHE A 40 0.66 -1.88 6.51
C PHE A 40 1.62 -0.69 6.56
N LEU A 41 1.95 -0.24 7.76
CA LEU A 41 3.07 0.66 7.97
C LEU A 41 4.35 -0.16 7.92
N PHE A 42 5.18 0.12 6.92
CA PHE A 42 6.54 -0.38 6.83
C PHE A 42 7.48 0.55 7.58
N THR A 43 8.35 -0.04 8.40
CA THR A 43 9.46 0.66 9.06
C THR A 43 10.75 -0.05 8.70
N GLY A 44 11.58 0.60 7.89
CA GLY A 44 12.88 0.11 7.45
C GLY A 44 13.89 0.06 8.59
N THR A 45 14.95 -0.73 8.42
CA THR A 45 16.06 -0.82 9.38
C THR A 45 16.81 0.51 9.58
N ASN A 46 16.74 1.41 8.59
CA ASN A 46 17.25 2.79 8.64
C ASN A 46 16.27 3.79 9.29
N GLY A 47 15.09 3.35 9.74
CA GLY A 47 14.03 4.19 10.29
C GLY A 47 13.09 4.83 9.26
N GLU A 48 13.30 4.56 7.96
CA GLU A 48 12.44 5.03 6.89
C GLU A 48 11.03 4.43 7.00
N ARG A 49 10.00 5.25 6.83
CA ARG A 49 8.61 4.80 6.90
C ARG A 49 7.91 4.90 5.55
N ARG A 50 7.15 3.86 5.22
CA ARG A 50 6.34 3.76 4.00
C ARG A 50 5.03 3.05 4.33
N VAL A 51 4.05 3.15 3.45
CA VAL A 51 2.81 2.36 3.56
C VAL A 51 2.78 1.34 2.44
N ALA A 52 2.77 0.06 2.80
CA ALA A 52 2.55 -1.03 1.87
C ALA A 52 1.05 -1.29 1.76
N LYS A 53 0.51 -1.26 0.54
CA LYS A 53 -0.89 -1.51 0.25
C LYS A 53 -1.03 -2.79 -0.56
N VAL A 54 -1.86 -3.72 -0.11
CA VAL A 54 -2.31 -4.89 -0.87
C VAL A 54 -3.72 -4.62 -1.33
N SER A 55 -3.90 -4.46 -2.64
CA SER A 55 -5.18 -4.06 -3.21
C SER A 55 -6.16 -5.22 -3.28
N THR A 56 -7.45 -4.89 -3.13
CA THR A 56 -8.54 -5.87 -3.33
C THR A 56 -8.41 -6.57 -4.69
N PRO A 57 -8.60 -7.91 -4.77
CA PRO A 57 -8.53 -8.64 -6.04
C PRO A 57 -9.64 -8.24 -7.02
N ASP A 58 -10.70 -7.59 -6.52
CA ASP A 58 -11.84 -7.13 -7.31
C ASP A 58 -11.56 -5.80 -8.03
N GLU A 59 -10.46 -5.12 -7.73
CA GLU A 59 -10.01 -3.93 -8.48
C GLU A 59 -9.25 -4.36 -9.74
N THR A 60 -9.49 -3.67 -10.86
CA THR A 60 -8.81 -3.99 -12.11
C THR A 60 -7.41 -3.38 -12.14
N ASP A 61 -6.50 -3.99 -12.91
CA ASP A 61 -5.13 -3.48 -13.03
C ASP A 61 -5.13 -2.05 -13.61
N GLU A 62 -6.00 -1.75 -14.57
CA GLU A 62 -6.09 -0.40 -15.18
C GLU A 62 -6.47 0.67 -14.16
N ILE A 63 -7.38 0.37 -13.23
CA ILE A 63 -7.73 1.33 -12.17
C ILE A 63 -6.57 1.53 -11.22
N LEU A 64 -5.85 0.46 -10.85
CA LEU A 64 -4.69 0.58 -9.97
C LEU A 64 -3.55 1.39 -10.59
N GLU A 65 -3.32 1.23 -11.89
CA GLU A 65 -2.36 2.03 -12.65
C GLU A 65 -2.78 3.50 -12.73
N ILE A 66 -4.06 3.78 -13.02
CA ILE A 66 -4.59 5.16 -13.03
C ILE A 66 -4.44 5.80 -11.65
N GLU A 67 -4.74 5.07 -10.57
CA GLU A 67 -4.55 5.54 -9.20
C GLU A 67 -3.08 5.88 -8.92
N ALA A 68 -2.15 5.00 -9.32
CA ALA A 68 -0.73 5.22 -9.13
C ALA A 68 -0.23 6.45 -9.92
N ASP A 69 -0.62 6.56 -11.20
CA ASP A 69 -0.27 7.70 -12.04
C ASP A 69 -0.86 9.02 -11.53
N LEU A 70 -2.08 8.99 -11.00
CA LEU A 70 -2.70 10.16 -10.40
C LEU A 70 -1.97 10.60 -9.14
N MET A 71 -1.60 9.67 -8.24
CA MET A 71 -0.81 9.99 -7.05
C MET A 71 0.52 10.65 -7.42
N ARG A 72 1.25 10.05 -8.38
CA ARG A 72 2.52 10.59 -8.88
C ARG A 72 2.36 11.98 -9.52
N HIS A 73 1.30 12.16 -10.30
CA HIS A 73 0.98 13.46 -10.88
C HIS A 73 0.69 14.51 -9.80
N MET A 74 -0.11 14.16 -8.79
CA MET A 74 -0.43 15.04 -7.67
C MET A 74 0.80 15.40 -6.85
N ALA A 75 1.65 14.42 -6.50
CA ALA A 75 2.88 14.65 -5.76
C ALA A 75 3.79 15.64 -6.50
N ARG A 76 3.96 15.46 -7.82
CA ARG A 76 4.75 16.38 -8.65
C ARG A 76 4.13 17.77 -8.81
N THR A 77 2.81 17.87 -9.00
CA THR A 77 2.14 19.14 -9.27
C THR A 77 1.83 19.97 -8.02
N THR A 78 1.89 19.34 -6.85
CA THR A 78 1.67 20.00 -5.56
C THR A 78 2.96 20.18 -4.76
N ASP A 79 4.12 20.08 -5.42
CA ASP A 79 5.45 20.21 -4.80
C ASP A 79 5.64 19.31 -3.56
N GLY A 80 5.18 18.05 -3.65
CA GLY A 80 5.32 17.06 -2.59
C GLY A 80 4.33 17.20 -1.43
N PHE A 81 3.28 18.02 -1.56
CA PHE A 81 2.24 18.11 -0.54
C PHE A 81 1.46 16.79 -0.36
N THR A 82 1.28 16.03 -1.44
CA THR A 82 0.65 14.70 -1.40
C THR A 82 1.70 13.59 -1.47
N ALA A 83 1.40 12.45 -0.87
CA ALA A 83 2.24 11.25 -0.94
C ALA A 83 2.43 10.78 -2.39
N ASP A 84 3.66 10.37 -2.70
CA ASP A 84 4.00 9.69 -3.94
C ASP A 84 3.98 8.15 -3.80
N VAL A 85 3.94 7.46 -4.94
CA VAL A 85 4.17 6.01 -5.05
C VAL A 85 5.66 5.77 -5.22
N ILE A 86 6.19 4.79 -4.50
CA ILE A 86 7.58 4.35 -4.62
C ILE A 86 7.65 3.25 -5.68
N PRO A 87 8.52 3.35 -6.70
CA PRO A 87 8.64 2.30 -7.70
C PRO A 87 9.33 1.06 -7.13
N SER A 88 9.04 -0.10 -7.72
CA SER A 88 9.83 -1.33 -7.52
C SER A 88 11.26 -1.15 -8.06
N ALA A 89 12.13 -2.11 -7.77
CA ALA A 89 13.49 -2.19 -8.32
C ALA A 89 13.49 -2.26 -9.86
N ASP A 90 12.43 -2.82 -10.45
CA ASP A 90 12.23 -2.93 -11.91
C ASP A 90 11.52 -1.69 -12.51
N GLY A 91 11.09 -0.74 -11.67
CA GLY A 91 10.43 0.50 -12.10
C GLY A 91 8.91 0.43 -12.17
N ASP A 92 8.30 -0.65 -11.70
CA ASP A 92 6.84 -0.82 -11.67
C ASP A 92 6.22 -0.08 -10.49
N TRP A 93 5.07 0.54 -10.72
CA TRP A 93 4.30 1.26 -9.69
C TRP A 93 3.25 0.37 -9.01
N VAL A 94 2.83 -0.70 -9.69
CA VAL A 94 1.93 -1.74 -9.18
C VAL A 94 2.59 -3.09 -9.37
N VAL A 95 3.09 -3.66 -8.27
CA VAL A 95 3.77 -4.95 -8.28
C VAL A 95 2.76 -6.08 -8.22
N LYS A 96 2.90 -7.09 -9.09
CA LYS A 96 2.15 -8.35 -8.98
C LYS A 96 3.02 -9.40 -8.29
N HIS A 97 2.65 -9.75 -7.07
CA HIS A 97 3.33 -10.79 -6.30
C HIS A 97 2.46 -12.05 -6.24
N THR A 98 3.05 -13.20 -6.55
CA THR A 98 2.36 -14.50 -6.45
C THR A 98 2.68 -15.13 -5.10
N ALA A 99 1.67 -15.29 -4.26
CA ALA A 99 1.81 -15.90 -2.94
C ALA A 99 2.06 -17.43 -3.04
N GLU A 100 2.40 -18.06 -1.92
CA GLU A 100 2.71 -19.50 -1.87
C GLU A 100 1.55 -20.40 -2.30
N ASP A 101 0.30 -19.93 -2.13
CA ASP A 101 -0.91 -20.62 -2.57
C ASP A 101 -1.22 -20.42 -4.07
N GLY A 102 -0.41 -19.62 -4.77
CA GLY A 102 -0.59 -19.29 -6.18
C GLY A 102 -1.52 -18.10 -6.44
N GLU A 103 -2.09 -17.46 -5.40
CA GLU A 103 -2.89 -16.25 -5.58
C GLU A 103 -2.00 -15.05 -5.94
N VAL A 104 -2.44 -14.27 -6.94
CA VAL A 104 -1.72 -13.06 -7.36
C VAL A 104 -2.28 -11.85 -6.62
N HIS A 105 -1.42 -11.20 -5.85
CA HIS A 105 -1.72 -9.96 -5.13
C HIS A 105 -1.06 -8.76 -5.81
N ARG A 106 -1.79 -7.64 -5.88
CA ARG A 106 -1.27 -6.36 -6.36
C ARG A 106 -0.82 -5.52 -5.17
N ILE A 107 0.46 -5.18 -5.15
CA ILE A 107 1.12 -4.48 -4.05
C ILE A 107 1.66 -3.14 -4.54
N ARG A 108 1.40 -2.08 -3.77
CA ARG A 108 1.95 -0.75 -3.98
C ARG A 108 2.65 -0.27 -2.72
N LEU A 109 3.82 0.34 -2.87
CA LEU A 109 4.50 1.03 -1.78
C LEU A 109 4.29 2.53 -1.96
N VAL A 110 3.81 3.21 -0.93
CA VAL A 110 3.57 4.66 -0.98
C VAL A 110 4.29 5.36 0.16
N GLU A 111 4.57 6.64 -0.02
CA GLU A 111 5.16 7.47 1.03
C GLU A 111 4.29 7.49 2.28
N TYR A 112 4.94 7.47 3.44
CA TYR A 112 4.25 7.68 4.71
C TYR A 112 4.09 9.18 4.96
N LEU A 113 2.86 9.61 5.23
CA LEU A 113 2.57 10.98 5.66
C LEU A 113 2.59 11.06 7.18
N GLU A 114 3.35 12.02 7.71
CA GLU A 114 3.41 12.29 9.14
C GLU A 114 2.04 12.74 9.66
N GLY A 115 1.56 12.12 10.74
CA GLY A 115 0.27 12.44 11.34
C GLY A 115 -0.28 11.32 12.19
N GLY A 116 -1.47 11.56 12.75
CA GLY A 116 -2.26 10.57 13.48
C GLY A 116 -3.32 9.94 12.58
N LEU A 117 -3.66 8.67 12.85
CA LEU A 117 -4.72 7.99 12.12
C LEU A 117 -6.08 8.45 12.61
N PHE A 118 -7.01 8.73 11.67
CA PHE A 118 -8.37 9.11 12.04
C PHE A 118 -9.09 8.03 12.88
N ALA A 119 -8.76 6.77 12.67
CA ALA A 119 -9.30 5.63 13.42
C ALA A 119 -8.93 5.64 14.92
N GLU A 120 -7.89 6.36 15.31
CA GLU A 120 -7.45 6.49 16.71
C GLU A 120 -8.12 7.67 17.42
N VAL A 121 -8.76 8.56 16.65
CA VAL A 121 -9.44 9.74 17.17
C VAL A 121 -10.86 9.38 17.59
N ARG A 122 -11.29 9.86 18.76
CA ARG A 122 -12.69 9.84 19.19
C ARG A 122 -13.31 11.22 19.00
N PRO A 123 -13.88 11.53 17.82
CA PRO A 123 -14.50 12.83 17.61
C PRO A 123 -15.67 12.99 18.59
N ARG A 124 -15.72 14.12 19.30
CA ARG A 124 -16.92 14.49 20.06
C ARG A 124 -17.91 15.09 19.09
N SER A 125 -19.12 14.53 19.00
CA SER A 125 -20.24 15.25 18.41
C SER A 125 -20.54 16.46 19.29
N LEU A 126 -20.73 17.63 18.64
CA LEU A 126 -21.30 18.81 19.28
C LEU A 126 -22.76 18.58 19.66
#